data_AF-A0A2M7VI21-F1
#
_entry.id   AF-A0A2M7VI21-F1
#
_cell.length_a   1.000
_cell.length_b   1.000
_cell.length_c   1.000
_cell.angle_alpha   90.00
_cell.angle_beta   90.00
_cell.angle_gamma   90.00
#
_symmetry.space_group_name_H-M   'P 1'
#
loop_
_entity.id
_entity.type
_entity.pdbx_description
1 polymer ?
#
loop_
_entity_poly.entity_id
_entity_poly.type
_entity_poly.pdbx_seq_one_letter_code
_entity_poly.pdbx_strand_id
1 'polypeptide(L)'
;LERYKKQAEQAGFKNIKVKVSDILYYFKSKKKLLDFLNKAPTILGFGKTNDYDILERFIKNNRATEGIKSNTSRFFLEMSKK
;
A
#
# COMPACT_ATOMS: atom_id res chain seq x y z
N LEU A 1 2.76 11.57 -6.82
CA LEU A 1 4.00 11.39 -7.62
C LEU A 1 4.68 12.73 -7.91
N GLU A 2 4.00 13.70 -8.52
CA GLU A 2 4.58 15.01 -8.88
C GLU A 2 5.20 15.76 -7.71
N ARG A 3 4.56 15.73 -6.53
CA ARG A 3 5.17 16.26 -5.30
C ARG A 3 6.56 15.68 -5.02
N TYR A 4 6.71 14.36 -5.12
CA TYR A 4 7.96 13.68 -4.81
C TYR A 4 9.04 13.94 -5.87
N LYS A 5 8.66 14.05 -7.15
CA LYS A 5 9.57 14.47 -8.21
C LYS A 5 10.11 15.88 -7.93
N LYS A 6 9.22 16.83 -7.66
CA LYS A 6 9.60 18.22 -7.34
C LYS A 6 10.54 18.31 -6.13
N GLN A 7 10.25 17.54 -5.07
CA GLN A 7 11.12 17.48 -3.90
C GLN A 7 12.50 16.89 -4.22
N ALA A 8 12.58 15.87 -5.09
CA ALA A 8 13.85 15.30 -5.52
C ALA A 8 14.66 16.29 -6.38
N GLU A 9 14.02 17.02 -7.30
CA GLU A 9 14.66 18.07 -8.10
C GLU A 9 15.23 19.18 -7.20
N GLN A 10 14.43 19.65 -6.24
CA GLN A 10 14.86 20.65 -5.25
C GLN A 10 16.05 20.18 -4.40
N ALA A 11 16.17 18.88 -4.16
CA ALA A 11 17.29 18.27 -3.43
C ALA A 11 18.53 18.00 -4.31
N GLY A 12 18.50 18.43 -5.58
CA GLY A 12 19.62 18.34 -6.53
C GLY A 12 19.71 17.02 -7.30
N PHE A 13 18.70 16.14 -7.19
CA PHE A 13 18.65 14.92 -7.99
C PHE A 13 18.25 15.22 -9.44
N LYS A 14 18.78 14.42 -10.37
CA LYS A 14 18.55 14.51 -11.81
C LYS A 14 18.17 13.15 -12.39
N ASN A 15 17.74 13.13 -13.66
CA ASN A 15 17.36 11.93 -14.40
C ASN A 15 16.28 11.09 -13.69
N ILE A 16 15.29 11.76 -13.09
CA ILE A 16 14.25 11.09 -12.29
C ILE A 16 13.35 10.26 -13.20
N LYS A 17 13.43 8.93 -13.06
CA LYS A 17 12.54 7.96 -13.70
C LYS A 17 11.55 7.43 -12.67
N VAL A 18 10.33 7.19 -13.11
CA VAL A 18 9.29 6.59 -12.27
C VAL A 18 8.91 5.23 -12.83
N LYS A 19 8.89 4.23 -11.96
CA LYS A 19 8.31 2.92 -12.26
C LYS A 19 7.14 2.69 -11.32
N VAL A 20 5.97 2.35 -11.85
CA VAL A 20 4.80 1.97 -11.05
C VAL A 20 4.66 0.46 -11.11
N SER A 21 4.36 -0.15 -9.97
CA SER A 21 4.13 -1.58 -9.86
C SER A 21 2.90 -1.81 -8.98
N ASP A 22 1.89 -2.46 -9.57
CA ASP A 22 0.74 -2.97 -8.87
C ASP A 22 0.95 -4.45 -8.59
N ILE A 23 1.20 -4.77 -7.33
CA ILE A 23 1.48 -6.14 -6.90
C ILE A 23 0.22 -6.68 -6.22
N LEU A 24 -0.31 -7.78 -6.76
CA LEU A 24 -1.35 -8.56 -6.11
C LEU A 24 -0.73 -9.52 -5.09
N TYR A 25 -1.35 -9.65 -3.94
CA TYR A 25 -0.94 -10.61 -2.92
C TYR A 25 -2.15 -11.08 -2.09
N TYR A 26 -1.97 -12.18 -1.36
CA TYR A 26 -3.06 -12.85 -0.66
C TYR A 26 -2.75 -13.04 0.82
N PHE A 27 -3.63 -12.52 1.69
CA PHE A 27 -3.57 -12.83 3.11
C PHE A 27 -4.19 -14.20 3.38
N LYS A 28 -3.44 -15.09 4.04
CA LYS A 28 -3.89 -16.46 4.32
C LYS A 28 -5.06 -16.54 5.30
N SER A 29 -5.27 -15.50 6.12
CA SER A 29 -6.38 -15.46 7.08
C SER A 29 -6.74 -14.03 7.46
N LYS A 30 -7.96 -13.85 7.99
CA LYS A 30 -8.41 -12.59 8.61
C LYS A 30 -7.43 -12.13 9.68
N LYS A 31 -6.91 -13.06 10.51
CA LYS A 31 -5.91 -12.74 11.54
C LYS A 31 -4.65 -12.12 10.94
N LYS A 32 -4.10 -12.68 9.86
CA LYS A 32 -2.90 -12.11 9.20
C LYS A 32 -3.16 -10.73 8.61
N LEU A 33 -4.34 -10.50 8.04
CA LEU A 33 -4.76 -9.18 7.55
C LEU A 33 -4.88 -8.18 8.71
N LEU A 34 -5.50 -8.57 9.83
CA LEU A 34 -5.64 -7.72 11.01
C LEU A 34 -4.28 -7.40 11.65
N ASP A 35 -3.40 -8.40 11.78
CA ASP A 35 -2.03 -8.23 12.26
C ASP A 35 -1.26 -7.22 11.39
N PHE A 36 -1.47 -7.23 10.07
CA PHE A 36 -0.85 -6.28 9.14
C PHE A 36 -1.36 -4.85 9.38
N LEU A 37 -2.69 -4.66 9.48
CA LEU A 37 -3.31 -3.36 9.70
C LEU A 37 -2.87 -2.72 11.03
N ASN A 38 -2.64 -3.54 12.05
CA ASN A 38 -2.20 -3.07 13.37
C ASN A 38 -0.70 -2.77 13.47
N LYS A 39 0.17 -3.50 12.74
CA LYS A 39 1.64 -3.38 12.86
C LYS A 39 2.23 -2.28 12.00
N ALA A 40 1.61 -1.99 10.86
CA ALA A 40 2.05 -0.95 9.94
C ALA A 40 0.82 -0.08 9.65
N PRO A 41 0.51 0.92 10.50
CA PRO A 41 -0.72 1.70 10.41
C PRO A 41 -0.71 2.54 9.14
N THR A 42 -1.11 1.90 8.04
CA THR A 42 -1.38 2.54 6.76
C THR A 42 -2.73 3.27 6.83
N ILE A 43 -3.62 2.75 7.69
CA ILE A 43 -4.86 3.39 8.10
C ILE A 43 -4.66 3.90 9.52
N LEU A 44 -4.51 5.22 9.66
CA LEU A 44 -4.35 5.87 10.95
C LEU A 44 -5.65 5.73 11.75
N GLY A 45 -5.56 5.22 12.97
CA GLY A 45 -6.72 5.07 13.85
C GLY A 45 -7.68 3.95 13.46
N PHE A 46 -7.20 2.92 12.75
CA PHE A 46 -7.99 1.72 12.44
C PHE A 46 -8.69 1.15 13.69
N GLY A 47 -10.00 0.88 13.57
CA GLY A 47 -10.83 0.33 14.64
C GLY A 47 -11.55 1.38 15.49
N LYS A 48 -11.40 2.68 15.18
CA LYS A 48 -12.07 3.78 15.91
C LYS A 48 -13.45 4.13 15.37
N THR A 49 -13.81 3.64 14.18
CA THR A 49 -15.12 3.89 13.55
C THR A 49 -15.74 2.58 13.07
N ASN A 50 -16.41 2.57 11.92
CA ASN A 50 -16.99 1.38 11.28
C ASN A 50 -15.95 0.53 10.53
N ASP A 51 -14.67 0.63 10.88
CA ASP A 51 -13.55 -0.01 10.18
C ASP A 51 -13.65 -1.53 10.17
N TYR A 52 -14.19 -2.14 11.24
CA TYR A 52 -14.41 -3.58 11.30
C TYR A 52 -15.52 -4.03 10.34
N ASP A 53 -16.59 -3.27 10.19
CA ASP A 53 -17.65 -3.58 9.22
C ASP A 53 -17.14 -3.45 7.78
N ILE A 54 -16.31 -2.44 7.52
CA ILE A 54 -15.61 -2.27 6.25
C ILE A 54 -14.68 -3.47 6.00
N LEU A 55 -13.92 -3.89 7.01
CA LEU A 55 -13.03 -5.04 6.93
C LEU A 55 -13.79 -6.34 6.60
N GLU A 56 -14.93 -6.60 7.25
CA GLU A 56 -15.74 -7.78 6.95
C GLU A 56 -16.27 -7.76 5.51
N ARG A 57 -16.80 -6.61 5.04
CA ARG A 57 -17.23 -6.45 3.66
C ARG A 57 -16.07 -6.65 2.68
N PHE A 58 -14.90 -6.11 2.99
CA PHE A 58 -13.69 -6.28 2.19
C PHE A 58 -13.30 -7.75 2.08
N ILE A 59 -13.25 -8.47 3.20
CA ILE A 59 -12.90 -9.91 3.24
C ILE A 59 -13.89 -10.72 2.41
N LYS A 60 -15.19 -10.44 2.54
CA LYS A 60 -16.24 -11.14 1.79
C LYS A 60 -16.07 -10.93 0.28
N ASN A 61 -15.84 -9.70 -0.15
CA ASN A 61 -15.77 -9.35 -1.57
C ASN A 61 -14.46 -9.76 -2.24
N ASN A 62 -13.39 -9.99 -1.47
CA ASN A 62 -12.06 -10.30 -1.99
C ASN A 62 -11.58 -11.71 -1.61
N ARG A 63 -12.49 -12.61 -1.24
CA ARG A 63 -12.14 -14.00 -0.95
C ARG A 63 -11.82 -14.74 -2.25
N ALA A 64 -10.70 -15.43 -2.27
CA ALA A 64 -10.25 -16.32 -3.34
C ALA A 64 -9.73 -17.64 -2.75
N THR A 65 -9.45 -18.61 -3.62
CA THR A 65 -8.91 -19.93 -3.21
C THR A 65 -7.60 -19.79 -2.43
N GLU A 66 -6.76 -18.83 -2.80
CA GLU A 66 -5.43 -18.60 -2.23
C GLU A 66 -5.45 -17.81 -0.90
N GLY A 67 -6.59 -17.21 -0.55
CA GLY A 67 -6.78 -16.37 0.63
C GLY A 67 -7.64 -15.13 0.37
N ILE A 68 -7.40 -14.06 1.13
CA ILE A 68 -8.03 -12.75 0.92
C ILE A 68 -7.13 -11.95 -0.02
N LYS A 69 -7.62 -11.70 -1.23
CA LYS A 69 -6.93 -10.94 -2.27
C LYS A 69 -6.77 -9.49 -1.83
N SER A 70 -5.59 -8.94 -2.02
CA SER A 70 -5.25 -7.55 -1.78
C SER A 70 -4.26 -7.07 -2.85
N ASN A 71 -4.04 -5.76 -2.90
CA ASN A 71 -3.05 -5.16 -3.78
C ASN A 71 -2.18 -4.16 -3.01
N THR A 72 -0.98 -3.91 -3.54
CA THR A 72 -0.12 -2.80 -3.13
C THR A 72 0.34 -2.12 -4.39
N SER A 73 -0.01 -0.85 -4.52
CA SER A 73 0.47 0.01 -5.57
C SER A 73 1.69 0.74 -5.05
N ARG A 74 2.83 0.54 -5.71
CA ARG A 74 4.11 1.16 -5.33
C ARG A 74 4.64 1.93 -6.52
N PHE A 75 5.25 3.08 -6.25
CA PHE A 75 6.07 3.78 -7.24
C PHE A 75 7.52 3.81 -6.76
N PHE A 76 8.43 3.57 -7.68
CA PHE A 76 9.87 3.68 -7.47
C PHE A 76 10.36 4.91 -8.21
N LEU A 77 11.18 5.71 -7.52
CA LEU A 77 11.90 6.82 -8.13
C LEU A 77 13.36 6.40 -8.30
N GLU A 78 13.81 6.28 -9.54
CA GLU A 78 15.21 6.05 -9.88
C GLU A 78 15.81 7.39 -10.29
N MET A 79 16.86 7.84 -9.61
CA MET A 79 17.42 9.17 -9.79
C MET A 79 18.92 9.15 -9.49
N SER A 80 19.67 10.09 -10.07
CA SER A 80 21.10 10.23 -9.87
C SER A 80 21.43 11.61 -9.31
N LYS A 81 22.35 11.67 -8.34
CA LYS A 81 22.91 12.93 -7.85
C LYS A 81 24.30 13.10 -8.46
N LYS A 82 24.58 14.27 -9.04
CA LYS A 82 25.94 14.64 -9.46
C LYS A 82 26.80 14.89 -8.23
#